data_AF-W2HTU8-F1
#
_entry.id   AF-W2HTU8-F1
#
_cell.length_a   1.000
_cell.length_b   1.000
_cell.length_c   1.000
_cell.angle_alpha   90.00
_cell.angle_beta   90.00
_cell.angle_gamma   90.00
#
_symmetry.space_group_name_H-M   'P 1'
#
loop_
_entity.id
_entity.type
_entity.pdbx_description
1 polymer ?
#
loop_
_entity_poly.entity_id
_entity_poly.type
_entity_poly.pdbx_seq_one_letter_code
_entity_poly.pdbx_strand_id
1 'polypeptide(L)'
;MVDRYMKQERTVIIAVVPANVDMHNTEILQAAQEADPNGTRTIAVVTKMDLVDTGAELAVHELLLNNKKKMRLGYHAVKCRNQRELSKGMSIEKGLANEIAFFGQHEYWSRLPTHLWGVAKLAERLVAILQDNIRRSLPKVIAEINSRMAETQKSLSSLGTPLETPGAQRQQFGKWADQYLRLVEAAMDGRYELLPTSSSRSLQQDGVVGKINARLRAVLRVEEASFQEAINETKDRITEAGSEKTQEEVAVGDFVQIEIDGVWQSGRVKEIKGTDIWCEGFIQWKSKCYWRYDERAILKQFIRENRGDELAIFTSYQVFCNLFRQCVDKWGPPTNKLLSSYQSQTKLVSDFVSDEIHASSRVVQFIRSTAADVLDRVVATASQEIETLLTAEDRPYTQDERLFQDLDQQRLQALQEQVKAGVPVDSDGKVLLTEVMKTLQAATLSTEDREVLEMQVALHAYLDVAVPRFVDAIPMRLNDLVLRKFVVEMTNELNGLTDDKLARLMQDPEHKIAERQQLKEELACLASARKEIELVC
;
A
#
# COMPACT_ATOMS: atom_id res chain seq x y z
N MET A 1 -40.09 -17.26 -33.64
CA MET A 1 -40.94 -16.69 -32.55
C MET A 1 -41.66 -17.79 -31.78
N VAL A 2 -42.28 -18.77 -32.47
CA VAL A 2 -43.01 -19.89 -31.85
C VAL A 2 -42.07 -20.86 -31.10
N ASP A 3 -40.88 -21.14 -31.63
CA ASP A 3 -39.92 -22.08 -31.04
C ASP A 3 -39.49 -21.71 -29.61
N ARG A 4 -39.40 -20.41 -29.29
CA ARG A 4 -39.03 -19.94 -27.94
C ARG A 4 -40.04 -20.40 -26.89
N TYR A 5 -41.33 -20.35 -27.21
CA TYR A 5 -42.41 -20.77 -26.31
C TYR A 5 -42.59 -22.29 -26.33
N MET A 6 -42.41 -22.94 -27.48
CA MET A 6 -42.50 -24.40 -27.59
C MET A 6 -41.39 -25.10 -26.79
N LYS A 7 -40.16 -24.56 -26.78
CA LYS A 7 -39.03 -25.10 -26.00
C LYS A 7 -39.20 -25.00 -24.48
N GLN A 8 -40.05 -24.10 -23.99
CA GLN A 8 -40.31 -23.98 -22.56
C GLN A 8 -41.17 -25.16 -22.09
N GLU A 9 -40.63 -26.02 -21.21
CA GLU A 9 -41.33 -27.17 -20.64
C GLU A 9 -42.65 -26.79 -19.95
N ARG A 10 -42.79 -25.53 -19.51
CA ARG A 10 -43.95 -24.98 -18.80
C ARG A 10 -45.10 -24.57 -19.73
N THR A 11 -44.91 -24.59 -21.04
CA THR A 11 -45.92 -24.17 -22.02
C THR A 11 -46.76 -25.35 -22.50
N VAL A 12 -48.08 -25.25 -22.41
CA VAL A 12 -48.99 -26.24 -23.02
C VAL A 12 -49.05 -26.01 -24.53
N ILE A 13 -48.83 -27.06 -25.32
CA ILE A 13 -48.87 -27.02 -26.78
C ILE A 13 -50.25 -27.50 -27.25
N ILE A 14 -50.97 -26.62 -27.95
CA ILE A 14 -52.25 -26.95 -28.59
C ILE A 14 -51.97 -27.08 -30.09
N ALA A 15 -51.82 -28.32 -30.56
CA ALA A 15 -51.56 -28.61 -31.96
C ALA A 15 -52.87 -28.67 -32.74
N VAL A 16 -53.23 -27.58 -33.42
CA VAL A 16 -54.45 -27.48 -34.20
C VAL A 16 -54.22 -28.06 -35.60
N VAL A 17 -55.00 -29.08 -35.97
CA VAL A 17 -54.86 -29.81 -37.23
C VAL A 17 -56.23 -29.89 -37.91
N PRO A 18 -56.35 -29.58 -39.21
CA PRO A 18 -57.60 -29.77 -39.93
C PRO A 18 -57.81 -31.25 -40.31
N ALA A 19 -59.06 -31.74 -40.23
CA ALA A 19 -59.41 -33.14 -40.46
C ALA A 19 -59.29 -33.59 -41.93
N ASN A 20 -59.23 -32.64 -42.87
CA ASN A 20 -59.17 -32.89 -44.31
C ASN A 20 -57.73 -33.03 -44.85
N VAL A 21 -56.73 -33.07 -43.97
CA VAL A 21 -55.30 -33.23 -44.34
C VAL A 21 -54.76 -34.48 -43.64
N ASP A 22 -53.81 -35.17 -44.28
CA ASP A 22 -53.16 -36.33 -43.65
C ASP A 22 -52.41 -35.91 -42.38
N MET A 23 -52.94 -36.37 -41.24
CA MET A 23 -52.45 -36.04 -39.91
C MET A 23 -51.10 -36.69 -39.58
N HIS A 24 -50.59 -37.62 -40.41
CA HIS A 24 -49.27 -38.23 -40.18
C HIS A 24 -48.13 -37.25 -40.50
N ASN A 25 -48.32 -36.35 -41.48
CA ASN A 25 -47.28 -35.47 -42.05
C ASN A 25 -47.49 -33.96 -41.80
N THR A 26 -48.29 -33.57 -40.80
CA THR A 26 -48.48 -32.14 -40.51
C THR A 26 -47.30 -31.56 -39.73
N GLU A 27 -46.72 -30.47 -40.25
CA GLU A 27 -45.56 -29.77 -39.67
C GLU A 27 -45.74 -29.43 -38.17
N ILE A 28 -46.96 -29.06 -37.75
CA ILE A 28 -47.23 -28.70 -36.35
C ILE A 28 -47.12 -29.89 -35.38
N LEU A 29 -47.52 -31.08 -35.79
CA LEU A 29 -47.39 -32.28 -34.96
C LEU A 29 -45.92 -32.73 -34.89
N GLN A 30 -45.14 -32.52 -35.95
CA GLN A 30 -43.71 -32.77 -35.95
C GLN A 30 -42.97 -31.80 -35.03
N ALA A 31 -43.23 -30.49 -35.17
CA ALA A 31 -42.65 -29.48 -34.30
C ALA A 31 -43.05 -29.69 -32.83
N ALA A 32 -44.28 -30.10 -32.56
CA ALA A 32 -44.73 -30.42 -31.21
C ALA A 32 -44.04 -31.68 -30.66
N GLN A 33 -43.81 -32.70 -31.48
CA GLN A 33 -43.07 -33.90 -31.10
C GLN A 33 -41.59 -33.62 -30.82
N GLU A 34 -40.97 -32.71 -31.58
CA GLU A 34 -39.59 -32.26 -31.33
C GLU A 34 -39.47 -31.49 -30.01
N ALA A 35 -40.48 -30.68 -29.66
CA ALA A 35 -40.50 -29.90 -28.42
C ALA A 35 -40.98 -30.68 -27.18
N ASP A 36 -41.84 -31.69 -27.35
CA ASP A 36 -42.40 -32.55 -26.29
C ASP A 36 -42.38 -34.03 -26.73
N PRO A 37 -41.21 -34.69 -26.72
CA PRO A 37 -41.08 -36.08 -27.16
C PRO A 37 -41.97 -37.07 -26.40
N ASN A 38 -42.30 -36.74 -25.15
CA ASN A 38 -43.10 -37.57 -24.26
C ASN A 38 -44.61 -37.30 -24.37
N GLY A 39 -45.03 -36.31 -25.18
CA GLY A 39 -46.43 -35.90 -25.36
C GLY A 39 -47.14 -35.45 -24.08
N THR A 40 -46.38 -35.03 -23.06
CA THR A 40 -46.90 -34.74 -21.72
C THR A 40 -47.73 -33.46 -21.62
N ARG A 41 -47.51 -32.53 -22.54
CA ARG A 41 -48.10 -31.18 -22.55
C ARG A 41 -48.65 -30.79 -23.91
N THR A 42 -48.79 -31.77 -24.82
CA THR A 42 -49.26 -31.57 -26.19
C THR A 42 -50.62 -32.23 -26.41
N ILE A 43 -51.64 -31.43 -26.70
CA ILE A 43 -52.97 -31.90 -27.12
C ILE A 43 -53.18 -31.61 -28.60
N ALA A 44 -53.68 -32.60 -29.34
CA ALA A 44 -54.01 -32.44 -30.75
C ALA A 44 -55.50 -32.10 -30.91
N VAL A 45 -55.80 -30.93 -31.47
CA VAL A 45 -57.16 -30.46 -31.71
C VAL A 45 -57.48 -30.59 -33.18
N VAL A 46 -58.41 -31.48 -33.51
CA VAL A 46 -58.86 -31.76 -34.88
C VAL A 46 -60.02 -30.84 -35.23
N THR A 47 -59.83 -29.98 -36.22
CA THR A 47 -60.80 -28.98 -36.68
C THR A 47 -61.35 -29.36 -38.06
N LYS A 48 -62.37 -28.65 -38.56
CA LYS A 48 -62.94 -28.90 -39.90
C LYS A 48 -63.42 -30.34 -40.13
N MET A 49 -63.99 -30.95 -39.08
CA MET A 49 -64.55 -32.30 -39.14
C MET A 49 -65.70 -32.44 -40.16
N ASP A 50 -66.29 -31.33 -40.57
CA ASP A 50 -67.32 -31.22 -41.60
C ASP A 50 -66.78 -31.36 -43.04
N LEU A 51 -65.45 -31.29 -43.23
CA LEU A 51 -64.79 -31.40 -44.54
C LEU A 51 -64.10 -32.76 -44.75
N VAL A 52 -64.43 -33.77 -43.93
CA VAL A 52 -63.89 -35.12 -44.11
C VAL A 52 -64.61 -35.79 -45.27
N ASP A 53 -63.86 -36.30 -46.24
CA ASP A 53 -64.41 -36.97 -47.43
C ASP A 53 -65.09 -38.31 -47.08
N THR A 54 -66.14 -38.64 -47.82
CA THR A 54 -66.85 -39.92 -47.70
C THR A 54 -65.95 -41.09 -48.04
N GLY A 55 -65.70 -41.96 -47.06
CA GLY A 55 -64.74 -43.07 -47.10
C GLY A 55 -63.53 -42.88 -46.19
N ALA A 56 -63.23 -41.64 -45.75
CA ALA A 56 -62.13 -41.34 -44.83
C ALA A 56 -62.58 -41.18 -43.36
N GLU A 57 -63.88 -41.19 -43.07
CA GLU A 57 -64.42 -40.95 -41.73
C GLU A 57 -63.99 -42.04 -40.73
N LEU A 58 -63.93 -43.31 -41.17
CA LEU A 58 -63.45 -44.40 -40.34
C LEU A 58 -61.99 -44.18 -39.90
N ALA A 59 -61.16 -43.65 -40.80
CA ALA A 59 -59.76 -43.39 -40.52
C ALA A 59 -59.55 -42.27 -39.49
N VAL A 60 -60.34 -41.19 -39.59
CA VAL A 60 -60.32 -40.09 -38.62
C VAL A 60 -60.96 -40.52 -37.29
N HIS A 61 -62.00 -41.36 -37.32
CA HIS A 61 -62.63 -41.93 -36.13
C HIS A 61 -61.64 -42.77 -35.31
N GLU A 62 -60.91 -43.69 -35.95
CA GLU A 62 -59.86 -44.49 -35.28
C GLU A 62 -58.70 -43.64 -34.75
N LEU A 63 -58.41 -42.52 -35.41
CA LEU A 63 -57.40 -41.57 -34.94
C LEU A 63 -57.85 -40.82 -33.69
N LEU A 64 -59.11 -40.38 -33.64
CA LEU A 64 -59.68 -39.74 -32.45
C LEU A 64 -59.73 -40.69 -31.24
N LEU A 65 -59.94 -41.99 -31.49
CA LEU A 65 -59.82 -43.05 -30.49
C LEU A 65 -58.36 -43.37 -30.10
N ASN A 66 -57.38 -42.66 -30.66
CA ASN A 66 -55.96 -42.82 -30.39
C ASN A 66 -55.37 -44.17 -30.83
N ASN A 67 -56.01 -44.87 -31.80
CA ASN A 67 -55.59 -46.20 -32.24
C ASN A 67 -54.51 -46.15 -33.33
N LYS A 68 -54.52 -45.12 -34.19
CA LYS A 68 -53.57 -44.99 -35.31
C LYS A 68 -52.22 -44.39 -34.89
N LYS A 69 -52.24 -43.14 -34.44
CA LYS A 69 -51.06 -42.42 -33.94
C LYS A 69 -51.31 -42.14 -32.46
N LYS A 70 -50.46 -42.64 -31.57
CA LYS A 70 -50.66 -42.52 -30.13
C LYS A 70 -50.16 -41.18 -29.61
N MET A 71 -51.06 -40.37 -29.08
CA MET A 71 -50.75 -39.15 -28.32
C MET A 71 -51.11 -39.37 -26.85
N ARG A 72 -50.27 -38.93 -25.92
CA ARG A 72 -50.48 -39.14 -24.48
C ARG A 72 -51.67 -38.38 -23.92
N LEU A 73 -51.92 -37.14 -24.39
CA LEU A 73 -53.14 -36.38 -24.06
C LEU A 73 -54.31 -36.66 -25.02
N GLY A 74 -54.09 -37.52 -26.03
CA GLY A 74 -55.07 -37.90 -27.04
C GLY A 74 -55.42 -36.78 -28.02
N TYR A 75 -56.48 -37.03 -28.79
CA TYR A 75 -57.05 -36.08 -29.73
C TYR A 75 -58.38 -35.51 -29.20
N HIS A 76 -58.74 -34.33 -29.70
CA HIS A 76 -60.03 -33.73 -29.44
C HIS A 76 -60.60 -33.09 -30.71
N ALA A 77 -61.82 -33.45 -31.07
CA ALA A 77 -62.47 -32.94 -32.27
C ALA A 77 -63.35 -31.71 -31.96
N VAL A 78 -63.31 -30.71 -32.83
CA VAL A 78 -64.20 -29.54 -32.74
C VAL A 78 -64.77 -29.20 -34.10
N LYS A 79 -66.00 -28.69 -34.10
CA LYS A 79 -66.61 -28.10 -35.28
C LYS A 79 -66.74 -26.59 -35.07
N CYS A 80 -65.99 -25.85 -35.87
CA CYS A 80 -66.07 -24.39 -35.90
C CYS A 80 -67.16 -23.92 -36.89
N ARG A 81 -67.56 -22.67 -36.76
CA ARG A 81 -68.43 -22.02 -37.76
C ARG A 81 -67.72 -21.96 -39.11
N ASN A 82 -68.40 -22.34 -40.18
CA ASN A 82 -67.84 -22.26 -41.54
C ASN A 82 -67.96 -20.84 -42.12
N GLN A 83 -67.26 -20.56 -43.22
CA GLN A 83 -67.23 -19.22 -43.81
C GLN A 83 -68.63 -18.69 -44.17
N ARG A 84 -69.54 -19.57 -44.60
CA ARG A 84 -70.92 -19.21 -44.97
C ARG A 84 -71.76 -18.83 -43.75
N GLU A 85 -71.57 -19.52 -42.63
CA GLU A 85 -72.23 -19.24 -41.35
C GLU A 85 -71.71 -17.94 -40.71
N LEU A 86 -70.42 -17.63 -40.88
CA LEU A 86 -69.86 -16.34 -40.50
C LEU A 86 -70.48 -15.21 -41.33
N SER A 87 -70.55 -15.34 -42.66
CA SER A 87 -71.16 -14.33 -43.52
C SER A 87 -72.66 -14.10 -43.25
N LYS A 88 -73.35 -15.10 -42.69
CA LYS A 88 -74.76 -15.00 -42.27
C LYS A 88 -74.95 -14.51 -40.83
N GLY A 89 -73.88 -14.13 -40.13
CA GLY A 89 -73.96 -13.58 -38.76
C GLY A 89 -74.39 -14.60 -37.71
N MET A 90 -74.05 -15.88 -37.86
CA MET A 90 -74.43 -16.91 -36.90
C MET A 90 -73.82 -16.66 -35.50
N SER A 91 -74.68 -16.64 -34.48
CA SER A 91 -74.26 -16.49 -33.08
C SER A 91 -73.46 -17.68 -32.57
N ILE A 92 -72.65 -17.45 -31.53
CA ILE A 92 -71.81 -18.50 -30.91
C ILE A 92 -72.68 -19.63 -30.34
N GLU A 93 -73.79 -19.30 -29.68
CA GLU A 93 -74.74 -20.27 -29.12
C GLU A 93 -75.33 -21.19 -30.19
N LYS A 94 -75.72 -20.63 -31.35
CA LYS A 94 -76.20 -21.42 -32.50
C LYS A 94 -75.08 -22.29 -33.08
N GLY A 95 -73.84 -21.80 -33.09
CA GLY A 95 -72.67 -22.59 -33.50
C GLY A 95 -72.42 -23.79 -32.59
N LEU A 96 -72.53 -23.62 -31.27
CA LEU A 96 -72.40 -24.71 -30.29
C LEU A 96 -73.54 -25.74 -30.42
N ALA A 97 -74.79 -25.27 -30.61
CA ALA A 97 -75.91 -26.17 -30.86
C ALA A 97 -75.72 -27.00 -32.15
N ASN A 98 -75.20 -26.37 -33.21
CA ASN A 98 -74.87 -27.03 -34.47
C ASN A 98 -73.72 -28.04 -34.32
N GLU A 99 -72.74 -27.76 -33.46
CA GLU A 99 -71.68 -28.70 -33.12
C GLU A 99 -72.26 -29.96 -32.46
N ILE A 100 -73.10 -29.78 -31.43
CA ILE A 100 -73.75 -30.90 -30.74
C ILE A 100 -74.60 -31.73 -31.69
N ALA A 101 -75.40 -31.08 -32.54
CA ALA A 101 -76.21 -31.77 -33.54
C ALA A 101 -75.34 -32.53 -34.56
N PHE A 102 -74.24 -31.93 -35.02
CA PHE A 102 -73.33 -32.56 -35.98
C PHE A 102 -72.68 -33.83 -35.43
N PHE A 103 -72.10 -33.76 -34.23
CA PHE A 103 -71.47 -34.94 -33.62
C PHE A 103 -72.52 -35.97 -33.19
N GLY A 104 -73.73 -35.55 -32.79
CA GLY A 104 -74.79 -36.45 -32.34
C GLY A 104 -75.56 -37.17 -33.45
N GLN A 105 -75.68 -36.59 -34.65
CA GLN A 105 -76.48 -37.15 -35.75
C GLN A 105 -75.64 -37.94 -36.77
N HIS A 106 -74.33 -37.69 -36.84
CA HIS A 106 -73.47 -38.30 -37.86
C HIS A 106 -73.13 -39.76 -37.53
N GLU A 107 -73.16 -40.64 -38.54
CA GLU A 107 -73.04 -42.10 -38.37
C GLU A 107 -71.76 -42.53 -37.62
N TYR A 108 -70.62 -41.95 -37.99
CA TYR A 108 -69.32 -42.24 -37.37
C TYR A 108 -69.08 -41.43 -36.09
N TRP A 109 -69.40 -40.13 -36.06
CA TRP A 109 -69.07 -39.27 -34.92
C TRP A 109 -69.94 -39.50 -33.69
N SER A 110 -71.18 -39.95 -33.86
CA SER A 110 -72.09 -40.30 -32.77
C SER A 110 -71.61 -41.49 -31.93
N ARG A 111 -70.74 -42.33 -32.51
CA ARG A 111 -70.11 -43.47 -31.83
C ARG A 111 -68.86 -43.07 -31.04
N LEU A 112 -68.37 -41.83 -31.17
CA LEU A 112 -67.25 -41.33 -30.38
C LEU A 112 -67.68 -41.03 -28.95
N PRO A 113 -66.84 -41.38 -27.95
CA PRO A 113 -67.04 -40.93 -26.58
C PRO A 113 -67.23 -39.41 -26.49
N THR A 114 -68.23 -38.98 -25.72
CA THR A 114 -68.64 -37.57 -25.58
C THR A 114 -67.56 -36.64 -25.02
N HIS A 115 -66.51 -37.17 -24.42
CA HIS A 115 -65.37 -36.40 -23.90
C HIS A 115 -64.29 -36.08 -24.96
N LEU A 116 -64.36 -36.71 -26.15
CA LEU A 116 -63.38 -36.55 -27.23
C LEU A 116 -63.77 -35.46 -28.25
N TRP A 117 -64.94 -34.86 -28.12
CA TRP A 117 -65.42 -33.86 -29.06
C TRP A 117 -66.18 -32.72 -28.38
N GLY A 118 -66.29 -31.60 -29.07
CA GLY A 118 -67.05 -30.44 -28.63
C GLY A 118 -66.21 -29.39 -27.90
N VAL A 119 -66.51 -28.11 -28.14
CA VAL A 119 -65.76 -26.97 -27.57
C VAL A 119 -65.86 -26.93 -26.04
N ALA A 120 -67.04 -27.22 -25.47
CA ALA A 120 -67.23 -27.21 -24.01
C ALA A 120 -66.35 -28.25 -23.30
N LYS A 121 -66.26 -29.47 -23.85
CA LYS A 121 -65.41 -30.53 -23.31
C LYS A 121 -63.93 -30.30 -23.58
N LEU A 122 -63.58 -29.64 -24.68
CA LEU A 122 -62.21 -29.19 -24.91
C LEU A 122 -61.77 -28.22 -23.82
N ALA A 123 -62.61 -27.24 -23.47
CA ALA A 123 -62.31 -26.26 -22.43
C ALA A 123 -62.06 -26.94 -21.06
N GLU A 124 -62.94 -27.86 -20.64
CA GLU A 124 -62.75 -28.65 -19.41
C GLU A 124 -61.40 -29.41 -19.41
N ARG A 125 -61.06 -30.06 -20.53
CA ARG A 125 -59.78 -30.79 -20.68
C ARG A 125 -58.58 -29.86 -20.64
N LEU A 126 -58.64 -28.71 -21.32
CA LEU A 126 -57.56 -27.73 -21.32
C LEU A 126 -57.31 -27.15 -19.93
N VAL A 127 -58.35 -26.88 -19.15
CA VAL A 127 -58.21 -26.45 -17.75
C VAL A 127 -57.51 -27.53 -16.92
N ALA A 128 -57.91 -28.80 -17.06
CA ALA A 128 -57.28 -29.90 -16.34
C ALA A 128 -55.78 -30.07 -16.71
N ILE A 129 -55.45 -29.99 -18.00
CA ILE A 129 -54.07 -30.05 -18.50
C ILE A 129 -53.25 -28.87 -17.95
N LEU A 130 -53.82 -27.66 -17.96
CA LEU A 130 -53.17 -26.47 -17.44
C LEU A 130 -52.92 -26.59 -15.93
N GLN A 131 -53.89 -27.07 -15.15
CA GLN A 131 -53.74 -27.27 -13.70
C GLN A 131 -52.66 -28.30 -13.35
N ASP A 132 -52.61 -29.44 -14.06
CA ASP A 132 -51.56 -30.45 -13.86
C ASP A 132 -50.17 -29.91 -14.24
N ASN A 133 -50.08 -29.17 -15.34
CA ASN A 133 -48.84 -28.53 -15.77
C ASN A 133 -48.36 -27.45 -14.78
N ILE A 134 -49.26 -26.64 -14.23
CA ILE A 134 -48.94 -25.68 -13.16
C ILE A 134 -48.42 -26.42 -11.94
N ARG A 135 -49.14 -27.45 -11.44
CA ARG A 135 -48.72 -28.23 -10.25
C ARG A 135 -47.33 -28.86 -10.40
N ARG A 136 -46.97 -29.36 -11.59
CA ARG A 136 -45.65 -29.96 -11.85
C ARG A 136 -44.55 -28.92 -12.01
N SER A 137 -44.87 -27.74 -12.52
CA SER A 137 -43.88 -26.69 -12.78
C SER A 137 -43.65 -25.78 -11.58
N LEU A 138 -44.64 -25.60 -10.69
CA LEU A 138 -44.56 -24.69 -9.55
C LEU A 138 -43.37 -24.94 -8.61
N PRO A 139 -43.05 -26.20 -8.19
CA PRO A 139 -41.90 -26.46 -7.33
C PRO A 139 -40.58 -26.08 -8.00
N LYS A 140 -40.46 -26.30 -9.32
CA LYS A 140 -39.29 -25.88 -10.10
C LYS A 140 -39.17 -24.36 -10.16
N VAL A 141 -40.30 -23.64 -10.28
CA VAL A 141 -40.34 -22.16 -10.27
C VAL A 141 -39.88 -21.62 -8.92
N ILE A 142 -40.37 -22.18 -7.82
CA ILE A 142 -39.95 -21.79 -6.45
C ILE A 142 -38.45 -22.00 -6.27
N ALA A 143 -37.93 -23.15 -6.68
CA ALA A 143 -36.49 -23.44 -6.62
C ALA A 143 -35.67 -22.45 -7.45
N GLU A 144 -36.11 -22.11 -8.66
CA GLU A 144 -35.46 -21.11 -9.53
C GLU A 144 -35.46 -19.71 -8.89
N ILE A 145 -36.59 -19.28 -8.31
CA ILE A 145 -36.70 -17.99 -7.60
C ILE A 145 -35.73 -17.97 -6.42
N ASN A 146 -35.71 -19.01 -5.59
CA ASN A 146 -34.81 -19.09 -4.44
C ASN A 146 -33.34 -19.08 -4.84
N SER A 147 -32.97 -19.78 -5.93
CA SER A 147 -31.59 -19.75 -6.46
C SER A 147 -31.21 -18.34 -6.90
N ARG A 148 -32.06 -17.68 -7.69
CA ARG A 148 -31.80 -16.30 -8.14
C ARG A 148 -31.74 -15.33 -6.97
N MET A 149 -32.64 -15.43 -5.99
CA MET A 149 -32.57 -14.60 -4.78
C MET A 149 -31.24 -14.77 -4.04
N ALA A 150 -30.74 -16.00 -3.91
CA ALA A 150 -29.45 -16.27 -3.27
C ALA A 150 -28.27 -15.69 -4.08
N GLU A 151 -28.30 -15.80 -5.41
CA GLU A 151 -27.30 -15.22 -6.31
C GLU A 151 -27.33 -13.69 -6.26
N THR A 152 -28.50 -13.06 -6.39
CA THR A 152 -28.68 -11.60 -6.29
C THR A 152 -28.23 -11.09 -4.91
N GLN A 153 -28.55 -11.80 -3.83
CA GLN A 153 -28.10 -11.45 -2.47
C GLN A 153 -26.57 -11.54 -2.34
N LYS A 154 -25.96 -12.57 -2.94
CA LYS A 154 -24.50 -12.73 -2.97
C LYS A 154 -23.85 -11.59 -3.75
N SER A 155 -24.35 -11.26 -4.93
CA SER A 155 -23.87 -10.12 -5.73
C SER A 155 -24.01 -8.80 -4.98
N LEU A 156 -25.14 -8.58 -4.31
CA LEU A 156 -25.38 -7.38 -3.49
C LEU A 156 -24.40 -7.30 -2.32
N SER A 157 -24.08 -8.43 -1.68
CA SER A 157 -23.08 -8.48 -0.61
C SER A 157 -21.65 -8.22 -1.10
N SER A 158 -21.29 -8.65 -2.31
CA SER A 158 -19.97 -8.36 -2.90
C SER A 158 -19.77 -6.89 -3.25
N LEU A 159 -20.84 -6.13 -3.48
CA LEU A 159 -20.77 -4.67 -3.67
C LEU A 159 -20.43 -3.91 -2.37
N GLY A 160 -20.47 -4.60 -1.22
CA GLY A 160 -20.14 -4.05 0.09
C GLY A 160 -21.27 -3.24 0.73
N THR A 161 -20.98 -2.62 1.87
CA THR A 161 -21.95 -1.81 2.63
C THR A 161 -22.43 -0.60 1.82
N PRO A 162 -23.75 -0.31 1.82
CA PRO A 162 -24.29 0.87 1.17
C PRO A 162 -23.81 2.14 1.89
N LEU A 163 -23.20 3.05 1.16
CA LEU A 163 -22.66 4.33 1.65
C LEU A 163 -23.71 5.46 1.61
N GLU A 164 -24.99 5.11 1.79
CA GLU A 164 -26.13 6.03 1.65
C GLU A 164 -26.31 6.94 2.88
N THR A 165 -25.83 6.51 4.06
CA THR A 165 -25.95 7.28 5.30
C THR A 165 -24.57 7.81 5.76
N PRO A 166 -24.52 9.00 6.38
CA PRO A 166 -23.28 9.55 6.90
C PRO A 166 -22.63 8.63 7.95
N GLY A 167 -23.44 7.94 8.76
CA GLY A 167 -22.96 6.95 9.72
C GLY A 167 -22.26 5.74 9.06
N ALA A 168 -22.84 5.20 7.99
CA ALA A 168 -22.23 4.09 7.25
C ALA A 168 -20.92 4.51 6.54
N GLN A 169 -20.89 5.72 5.98
CA GLN A 169 -19.67 6.28 5.40
C GLN A 169 -18.58 6.41 6.46
N ARG A 170 -18.91 6.93 7.65
CA ARG A 170 -17.95 7.15 8.72
C ARG A 170 -17.42 5.85 9.28
N GLN A 171 -18.28 4.85 9.44
CA GLN A 171 -17.87 3.51 9.85
C GLN A 171 -16.93 2.86 8.83
N GLN A 172 -17.23 2.96 7.53
CA GLN A 172 -16.40 2.37 6.49
C GLN A 172 -15.04 3.08 6.38
N PHE A 173 -15.04 4.41 6.38
CA PHE A 173 -13.81 5.19 6.39
C PHE A 173 -12.99 4.92 7.64
N GLY A 174 -13.63 4.86 8.82
CA GLY A 174 -12.98 4.53 10.09
C GLY A 174 -12.27 3.18 10.03
N LYS A 175 -12.87 2.14 9.43
CA LYS A 175 -12.19 0.85 9.22
C LYS A 175 -10.93 0.99 8.37
N TRP A 176 -10.96 1.77 7.30
CA TRP A 176 -9.78 2.00 6.46
C TRP A 176 -8.72 2.86 7.17
N ALA A 177 -9.14 3.88 7.90
CA ALA A 177 -8.26 4.73 8.69
C ALA A 177 -7.57 3.93 9.80
N ASP A 178 -8.32 3.13 10.56
CA ASP A 178 -7.78 2.25 11.60
C ASP A 178 -6.81 1.21 11.02
N GLN A 179 -7.12 0.64 9.86
CA GLN A 179 -6.24 -0.30 9.18
C GLN A 179 -4.95 0.39 8.73
N TYR A 180 -5.05 1.57 8.10
CA TYR A 180 -3.89 2.37 7.70
C TYR A 180 -3.02 2.72 8.91
N LEU A 181 -3.61 3.31 9.96
CA LEU A 181 -2.89 3.72 11.16
C LEU A 181 -2.18 2.55 11.84
N ARG A 182 -2.87 1.40 11.98
CA ARG A 182 -2.28 0.18 12.53
C ARG A 182 -1.07 -0.31 11.73
N LEU A 183 -1.16 -0.29 10.41
CA LEU A 183 -0.08 -0.74 9.53
C LEU A 183 1.10 0.23 9.53
N VAL A 184 0.84 1.54 9.53
CA VAL A 184 1.89 2.56 9.66
C VAL A 184 2.57 2.41 11.02
N GLU A 185 1.83 2.36 12.12
CA GLU A 185 2.38 2.17 13.46
C GLU A 185 3.20 0.88 13.56
N ALA A 186 2.72 -0.23 12.99
CA ALA A 186 3.49 -1.47 12.92
C ALA A 186 4.80 -1.32 12.14
N ALA A 187 4.81 -0.60 11.01
CA ALA A 187 6.03 -0.32 10.27
C ALA A 187 7.00 0.58 11.04
N MET A 188 6.47 1.58 11.74
CA MET A 188 7.22 2.52 12.59
C MET A 188 7.81 1.84 13.82
N ASP A 189 7.17 0.82 14.38
CA ASP A 189 7.69 0.05 15.51
C ASP A 189 8.60 -1.12 15.11
N GLY A 190 8.64 -1.46 13.82
CA GLY A 190 9.38 -2.62 13.32
C GLY A 190 8.64 -3.95 13.46
N ARG A 191 7.32 -3.93 13.69
CA ARG A 191 6.44 -5.11 13.77
C ARG A 191 6.01 -5.59 12.38
N TYR A 192 6.97 -6.06 11.59
CA TYR A 192 6.76 -6.37 10.16
C TYR A 192 5.88 -7.58 9.87
N GLU A 193 5.65 -8.44 10.86
CA GLU A 193 4.75 -9.59 10.75
C GLU A 193 3.29 -9.18 10.51
N LEU A 194 2.94 -7.96 10.92
CA LEU A 194 1.62 -7.37 10.74
C LEU A 194 1.45 -6.70 9.36
N LEU A 195 2.55 -6.54 8.60
CA LEU A 195 2.51 -5.97 7.26
C LEU A 195 2.15 -7.04 6.23
N PRO A 196 1.44 -6.68 5.15
CA PRO A 196 1.19 -7.59 4.04
C PRO A 196 2.48 -8.17 3.48
N THR A 197 2.46 -9.45 3.10
CA THR A 197 3.61 -10.20 2.54
C THR A 197 4.19 -9.61 1.25
N SER A 198 3.50 -8.63 0.65
CA SER A 198 3.96 -7.78 -0.46
C SER A 198 5.10 -6.82 -0.11
N SER A 199 5.70 -6.89 1.10
CA SER A 199 6.70 -5.98 1.66
C SER A 199 8.00 -5.77 0.85
N SER A 200 8.12 -6.44 -0.30
CA SER A 200 9.23 -6.37 -1.25
C SER A 200 8.69 -6.23 -2.69
N ARG A 201 8.07 -5.10 -3.04
CA ARG A 201 7.73 -4.80 -4.45
C ARG A 201 8.92 -4.14 -5.13
N SER A 202 9.44 -4.76 -6.19
CA SER A 202 10.34 -4.12 -7.15
C SER A 202 9.50 -3.29 -8.13
N LEU A 203 9.61 -1.96 -8.09
CA LEU A 203 9.08 -1.11 -9.15
C LEU A 203 10.17 -0.93 -10.23
N GLN A 204 9.82 -1.22 -11.49
CA GLN A 204 10.55 -0.74 -12.65
C GLN A 204 9.88 0.56 -13.11
N GLN A 205 10.48 1.70 -12.74
CA GLN A 205 10.26 2.97 -13.42
C GLN A 205 11.62 3.68 -13.48
N ASP A 206 12.02 4.06 -14.70
CA ASP A 206 13.17 4.93 -15.00
C ASP A 206 14.52 4.56 -14.36
N GLY A 207 15.04 3.37 -14.67
CA GLY A 207 16.48 3.07 -14.59
C GLY A 207 17.11 2.97 -13.19
N VAL A 208 16.36 3.20 -12.11
CA VAL A 208 16.84 3.05 -10.73
C VAL A 208 16.03 1.94 -10.05
N VAL A 209 16.68 0.80 -9.78
CA VAL A 209 16.06 -0.34 -9.07
C VAL A 209 15.92 0.01 -7.58
N GLY A 210 14.86 0.75 -7.23
CA GLY A 210 14.47 0.98 -5.85
C GLY A 210 13.59 -0.18 -5.36
N LYS A 211 14.13 -1.08 -4.53
CA LYS A 211 13.28 -2.01 -3.75
C LYS A 211 12.54 -1.17 -2.71
N ILE A 212 11.20 -1.10 -2.79
CA ILE A 212 10.42 -0.58 -1.66
C ILE A 212 10.59 -1.61 -0.54
N ASN A 213 11.35 -1.25 0.47
CA ASN A 213 11.53 -2.05 1.66
C ASN A 213 10.57 -1.53 2.72
N ALA A 214 9.46 -2.24 2.94
CA ALA A 214 8.51 -1.87 3.99
C ALA A 214 9.10 -1.98 5.41
N ARG A 215 10.34 -2.49 5.54
CA ARG A 215 11.08 -2.58 6.80
C ARG A 215 11.75 -1.26 7.18
N LEU A 216 10.96 -0.25 7.53
CA LEU A 216 11.41 1.10 7.83
C LEU A 216 12.62 1.15 8.79
N ARG A 217 12.49 0.59 10.00
CA ARG A 217 13.59 0.49 10.98
C ARG A 217 14.87 -0.14 10.46
N ALA A 218 14.77 -1.17 9.63
CA ALA A 218 15.96 -1.80 9.07
C ALA A 218 16.71 -0.83 8.14
N VAL A 219 15.99 -0.05 7.33
CA VAL A 219 16.57 0.97 6.46
C VAL A 219 17.13 2.13 7.28
N LEU A 220 16.37 2.64 8.25
CA LEU A 220 16.81 3.75 9.10
C LEU A 220 18.08 3.39 9.89
N ARG A 221 18.24 2.14 10.36
CA ARG A 221 19.48 1.72 11.03
C ARG A 221 20.72 1.79 10.13
N VAL A 222 20.57 1.55 8.83
CA VAL A 222 21.69 1.69 7.87
C VAL A 222 22.04 3.17 7.71
N GLU A 223 21.04 4.03 7.61
CA GLU A 223 21.23 5.49 7.53
C GLU A 223 21.82 6.07 8.83
N GLU A 224 21.38 5.60 9.99
CA GLU A 224 21.93 5.95 11.31
C GLU A 224 23.40 5.54 11.45
N ALA A 225 23.76 4.35 10.95
CA ALA A 225 25.15 3.89 10.93
C ALA A 225 26.02 4.77 10.02
N SER A 226 25.51 5.15 8.84
CA SER A 226 26.21 6.07 7.93
C SER A 226 26.37 7.47 8.55
N PHE A 227 25.39 7.93 9.32
CA PHE A 227 25.49 9.17 10.09
C PHE A 227 26.57 9.07 11.19
N GLN A 228 26.58 7.99 11.96
CA GLN A 228 27.58 7.74 12.99
C GLN A 228 28.99 7.74 12.40
N GLU A 229 29.19 7.04 11.29
CA GLU A 229 30.48 7.00 10.57
C GLU A 229 30.91 8.41 10.13
N ALA A 230 30.01 9.18 9.52
CA ALA A 230 30.30 10.54 9.09
C ALA A 230 30.70 11.48 10.26
N ILE A 231 30.08 11.34 11.43
CA ILE A 231 30.45 12.13 12.62
C ILE A 231 31.80 11.66 13.18
N ASN A 232 32.05 10.35 13.25
CA ASN A 232 33.33 9.82 13.69
C ASN A 232 34.48 10.26 12.78
N GLU A 233 34.27 10.28 11.46
CA GLU A 233 35.26 10.85 10.53
C GLU A 233 35.58 12.32 10.83
N THR A 234 34.62 13.11 11.32
CA THR A 234 34.92 14.50 11.71
C THR A 234 35.85 14.56 12.92
N LYS A 235 35.66 13.67 13.89
CA LYS A 235 36.55 13.51 15.04
C LYS A 235 37.94 13.12 14.55
N ASP A 236 38.04 12.06 13.76
CA ASP A 236 39.32 11.54 13.27
C ASP A 236 40.09 12.59 12.47
N ARG A 237 39.44 13.32 11.56
CA ARG A 237 40.09 14.41 10.80
C ARG A 237 40.56 15.57 11.66
N ILE A 238 39.95 15.81 12.83
CA ILE A 238 40.34 16.88 13.75
C ILE A 238 41.49 16.42 14.64
N THR A 239 41.52 15.13 15.00
CA THR A 239 42.55 14.54 15.85
C THR A 239 43.79 14.10 15.07
N GLU A 240 43.63 13.73 13.80
CA GLU A 240 44.68 13.34 12.85
C GLU A 240 45.15 14.53 11.97
N ALA A 241 44.68 15.75 12.23
CA ALA A 241 45.14 16.97 11.54
C ALA A 241 46.64 17.31 11.77
N GLY A 242 47.41 16.41 12.36
CA GLY A 242 48.85 16.30 12.18
C GLY A 242 49.17 15.31 11.07
N SER A 243 48.78 15.60 9.82
CA SER A 243 49.41 14.90 8.71
C SER A 243 50.89 15.30 8.72
N GLU A 244 51.79 14.35 8.95
CA GLU A 244 53.23 14.51 8.83
C GLU A 244 53.56 14.93 7.39
N LYS A 245 53.42 16.23 7.08
CA LYS A 245 54.00 16.79 5.86
C LYS A 245 55.48 16.48 5.94
N THR A 246 55.95 15.64 5.03
CA THR A 246 57.38 15.32 5.00
C THR A 246 58.14 16.58 4.59
N GLN A 247 59.38 16.76 5.06
CA GLN A 247 60.23 17.92 4.72
C GLN A 247 60.40 18.16 3.20
N GLU A 248 59.97 17.21 2.37
CA GLU A 248 60.01 17.24 0.90
C GLU A 248 58.77 17.92 0.29
N GLU A 249 57.68 18.04 1.04
CA GLU A 249 56.43 18.71 0.62
C GLU A 249 56.42 20.22 0.98
N VAL A 250 57.58 20.72 1.39
CA VAL A 250 58.03 22.12 1.43
C VAL A 250 57.27 23.19 0.64
N ALA A 251 56.28 23.95 1.15
CA ALA A 251 55.70 25.08 0.39
C ALA A 251 56.03 26.46 0.97
N VAL A 252 56.22 27.46 0.08
CA VAL A 252 56.39 28.87 0.49
C VAL A 252 55.11 29.32 1.21
N GLY A 253 55.27 29.82 2.43
CA GLY A 253 54.17 30.22 3.30
C GLY A 253 53.83 29.22 4.40
N ASP A 254 54.36 27.99 4.36
CA ASP A 254 54.21 26.99 5.43
C ASP A 254 54.98 27.40 6.71
N PHE A 255 54.53 26.88 7.84
CA PHE A 255 55.17 27.09 9.14
C PHE A 255 56.09 25.93 9.51
N VAL A 256 57.27 26.28 9.99
CA VAL A 256 58.35 25.34 10.34
C VAL A 256 58.98 25.76 11.67
N GLN A 257 59.53 24.81 12.40
CA GLN A 257 60.39 25.07 13.55
C GLN A 257 61.86 24.97 13.11
N ILE A 258 62.67 25.94 13.51
CA ILE A 258 64.11 26.00 13.19
C ILE A 258 64.91 25.87 14.49
N GLU A 259 65.96 25.06 14.48
CA GLU A 259 66.87 24.91 15.61
C GLU A 259 67.93 26.03 15.62
N ILE A 260 68.02 26.76 16.73
CA ILE A 260 69.01 27.79 17.01
C ILE A 260 69.50 27.61 18.44
N ASP A 261 70.81 27.38 18.61
CA ASP A 261 71.46 27.23 19.92
C ASP A 261 70.77 26.20 20.84
N GLY A 262 70.24 25.12 20.25
CA GLY A 262 69.53 24.04 20.96
C GLY A 262 68.07 24.34 21.30
N VAL A 263 67.50 25.45 20.82
CA VAL A 263 66.09 25.83 21.00
C VAL A 263 65.38 25.86 19.66
N TRP A 264 64.21 25.22 19.59
CA TRP A 264 63.35 25.22 18.40
C TRP A 264 62.44 26.46 18.41
N GLN A 265 62.47 27.24 17.32
CA GLN A 265 61.65 28.44 17.16
C GLN A 265 60.79 28.36 15.90
N SER A 266 59.50 28.71 16.01
CA SER A 266 58.58 28.73 14.87
C SER A 266 58.85 29.90 13.93
N GLY A 267 58.82 29.64 12.62
CA GLY A 267 59.02 30.61 11.55
C GLY A 267 58.18 30.28 10.32
N ARG A 268 57.98 31.27 9.45
CA ARG A 268 57.25 31.10 8.18
C ARG A 268 58.20 31.06 7.00
N VAL A 269 58.07 30.06 6.13
CA VAL A 269 58.95 29.88 4.96
C VAL A 269 58.68 30.98 3.93
N LYS A 270 59.71 31.74 3.55
CA LYS A 270 59.68 32.79 2.53
C LYS A 270 60.21 32.32 1.18
N GLU A 271 61.30 31.57 1.18
CA GLU A 271 61.94 31.06 -0.04
C GLU A 271 62.44 29.63 0.19
N ILE A 272 62.46 28.83 -0.88
CA ILE A 272 62.85 27.42 -0.85
C ILE A 272 63.88 27.16 -1.95
N LYS A 273 64.95 26.44 -1.60
CA LYS A 273 65.96 25.95 -2.55
C LYS A 273 66.21 24.46 -2.28
N GLY A 274 65.49 23.59 -3.00
CA GLY A 274 65.52 22.15 -2.73
C GLY A 274 64.86 21.84 -1.37
N THR A 275 65.64 21.31 -0.42
CA THR A 275 65.19 21.05 0.97
C THR A 275 65.69 22.09 1.98
N ASP A 276 66.43 23.10 1.49
CA ASP A 276 66.88 24.23 2.29
C ASP A 276 65.85 25.34 2.24
N ILE A 277 65.60 25.96 3.40
CA ILE A 277 64.55 26.98 3.55
C ILE A 277 65.12 28.29 4.07
N TRP A 278 64.49 29.39 3.63
CA TRP A 278 64.65 30.71 4.24
C TRP A 278 63.34 31.06 4.97
N CYS A 279 63.40 31.36 6.26
CA CYS A 279 62.25 31.77 7.05
C CYS A 279 62.24 33.27 7.40
N GLU A 280 61.04 33.84 7.52
CA GLU A 280 60.83 35.21 7.99
C GLU A 280 61.34 35.41 9.42
N GLY A 281 62.12 36.46 9.64
CA GLY A 281 62.76 36.74 10.94
C GLY A 281 64.15 36.11 11.11
N PHE A 282 64.62 35.30 10.16
CA PHE A 282 65.94 34.65 10.20
C PHE A 282 66.86 35.16 9.08
N ILE A 283 68.15 35.28 9.38
CA ILE A 283 69.16 35.96 8.53
C ILE A 283 69.92 34.95 7.63
N GLN A 284 69.70 33.64 7.77
CA GLN A 284 70.46 32.59 7.07
C GLN A 284 69.58 31.45 6.56
N TRP A 285 70.03 30.81 5.46
CA TRP A 285 69.46 29.57 4.95
C TRP A 285 69.66 28.44 5.95
N LYS A 286 68.63 27.61 6.13
CA LYS A 286 68.65 26.46 7.04
C LYS A 286 68.49 25.18 6.23
N SER A 287 69.47 24.29 6.37
CA SER A 287 69.45 22.98 5.71
C SER A 287 68.51 22.00 6.40
N LYS A 288 68.10 20.94 5.69
CA LYS A 288 67.14 19.89 6.12
C LYS A 288 67.31 19.42 7.57
N CYS A 289 68.53 19.35 8.10
CA CYS A 289 68.82 18.88 9.46
C CYS A 289 68.48 19.88 10.58
N TYR A 290 68.25 21.16 10.25
CA TYR A 290 68.09 22.25 11.23
C TYR A 290 66.69 22.84 11.27
N TRP A 291 65.72 22.20 10.62
CA TRP A 291 64.33 22.63 10.65
C TRP A 291 63.38 21.43 10.57
N ARG A 292 62.15 21.55 11.08
CA ARG A 292 61.08 20.55 10.97
C ARG A 292 59.75 21.25 10.75
N TYR A 293 58.73 20.55 10.26
CA TYR A 293 57.40 21.14 10.12
C TYR A 293 56.81 21.51 11.49
N ASP A 294 56.17 22.68 11.57
CA ASP A 294 55.40 23.04 12.75
C ASP A 294 53.94 22.63 12.54
N GLU A 295 53.65 21.35 12.76
CA GLU A 295 52.31 20.76 12.62
C GLU A 295 51.25 21.47 13.49
N ARG A 296 51.71 22.21 14.50
CA ARG A 296 50.87 22.91 15.48
C ARG A 296 50.76 24.41 15.23
N ALA A 297 51.37 24.93 14.17
CA ALA A 297 51.41 26.37 13.91
C ALA A 297 50.03 27.01 13.70
N ILE A 298 49.13 26.31 13.02
CA ILE A 298 47.75 26.79 12.78
C ILE A 298 47.01 26.92 14.12
N LEU A 299 47.16 25.94 15.00
CA LEU A 299 46.52 25.96 16.32
C LEU A 299 47.17 27.00 17.25
N LYS A 300 48.50 27.17 17.20
CA LYS A 300 49.21 28.28 17.89
C LYS A 300 48.69 29.64 17.46
N GLN A 301 48.55 29.86 16.15
CA GLN A 301 48.01 31.10 15.60
C GLN A 301 46.56 31.29 16.05
N PHE A 302 45.73 30.25 15.96
CA PHE A 302 44.34 30.29 16.41
C PHE A 302 44.22 30.67 17.90
N ILE A 303 45.03 30.04 18.77
CA ILE A 303 45.07 30.37 20.20
C ILE A 303 45.45 31.84 20.39
N ARG A 304 46.51 32.33 19.74
CA ARG A 304 46.95 33.73 19.86
C ARG A 304 45.88 34.73 19.39
N GLU A 305 45.15 34.41 18.32
CA GLU A 305 44.10 35.27 17.77
C GLU A 305 42.81 35.30 18.62
N ASN A 306 42.52 34.21 19.33
CA ASN A 306 41.28 34.06 20.10
C ASN A 306 41.46 34.23 21.61
N ARG A 307 42.70 34.36 22.11
CA ARG A 307 42.98 34.50 23.54
C ARG A 307 42.65 35.90 24.05
N GLY A 308 41.97 35.96 25.20
CA GLY A 308 41.64 37.19 25.91
C GLY A 308 42.74 37.66 26.88
N ASP A 309 42.35 38.42 27.89
CA ASP A 309 43.19 38.95 28.98
C ASP A 309 43.52 37.91 30.09
N GLU A 310 43.26 36.63 29.81
CA GLU A 310 43.51 35.50 30.72
C GLU A 310 45.01 35.23 30.91
N LEU A 311 45.40 34.77 32.10
CA LEU A 311 46.80 34.44 32.38
C LEU A 311 47.32 33.29 31.49
N ALA A 312 48.53 33.46 30.98
CA ALA A 312 49.18 32.52 30.06
C ALA A 312 49.30 31.07 30.58
N ILE A 313 49.29 30.91 31.90
CA ILE A 313 49.44 29.61 32.59
C ILE A 313 48.16 28.76 32.58
N PHE A 314 47.00 29.35 32.30
CA PHE A 314 45.73 28.64 32.20
C PHE A 314 45.33 28.48 30.75
N THR A 315 44.93 27.26 30.38
CA THR A 315 44.35 26.96 29.08
C THR A 315 43.02 27.69 28.95
N SER A 316 42.87 28.52 27.93
CA SER A 316 41.67 29.35 27.76
C SER A 316 40.44 28.51 27.40
N TYR A 317 39.44 28.49 28.27
CA TYR A 317 38.18 27.80 28.00
C TYR A 317 37.40 28.46 26.83
N GLN A 318 37.53 29.77 26.63
CA GLN A 318 36.88 30.45 25.52
C GLN A 318 37.45 30.00 24.17
N VAL A 319 38.79 29.88 24.08
CA VAL A 319 39.46 29.36 22.88
C VAL A 319 39.04 27.91 22.62
N PHE A 320 38.96 27.09 23.68
CA PHE A 320 38.43 25.73 23.59
C PHE A 320 37.02 25.68 23.00
N CYS A 321 36.12 26.54 23.49
CA CYS A 321 34.75 26.63 22.95
C CYS A 321 34.75 27.01 21.47
N ASN A 322 35.59 27.97 21.06
CA ASN A 322 35.67 28.39 19.66
C ASN A 322 36.21 27.25 18.75
N LEU A 323 37.18 26.47 19.22
CA LEU A 323 37.66 25.27 18.52
C LEU A 323 36.58 24.21 18.39
N PHE A 324 35.85 23.94 19.48
CA PHE A 324 34.77 22.96 19.47
C PHE A 324 33.64 23.36 18.52
N ARG A 325 33.27 24.65 18.43
CA ARG A 325 32.28 25.13 17.46
C ARG A 325 32.64 24.80 16.02
N GLN A 326 33.91 24.93 15.63
CA GLN A 326 34.36 24.52 14.29
C GLN A 326 34.18 23.01 14.03
N CYS A 327 34.11 22.20 15.09
CA CYS A 327 33.79 20.78 15.00
C CYS A 327 32.27 20.58 14.82
N VAL A 328 31.46 21.24 15.65
CA VAL A 328 29.99 21.18 15.60
C VAL A 328 29.44 21.69 14.27
N ASP A 329 30.04 22.73 13.67
CA ASP A 329 29.67 23.24 12.34
C ASP A 329 29.71 22.13 11.27
N LYS A 330 30.62 21.16 11.41
CA LYS A 330 30.75 20.01 10.49
C LYS A 330 29.69 18.92 10.74
N TRP A 331 29.01 18.94 11.89
CA TRP A 331 27.96 17.97 12.24
C TRP A 331 26.60 18.32 11.63
N GLY A 332 26.37 19.56 11.23
CA GLY A 332 25.11 20.01 10.61
C GLY A 332 24.75 19.25 9.32
N PRO A 333 25.62 19.22 8.28
CA PRO A 333 25.34 18.53 7.03
C PRO A 333 24.94 17.05 7.16
N PRO A 334 25.69 16.18 7.89
CA PRO A 334 25.29 14.78 8.06
C PRO A 334 23.98 14.64 8.85
N THR A 335 23.71 15.53 9.81
CA THR A 335 22.44 15.56 10.57
C THR A 335 21.24 15.87 9.66
N ASN A 336 21.37 16.88 8.80
CA ASN A 336 20.31 17.26 7.84
C ASN A 336 20.06 16.17 6.79
N LYS A 337 21.13 15.48 6.37
CA LYS A 337 21.02 14.30 5.49
C LYS A 337 20.20 13.20 6.17
N LEU A 338 20.48 12.89 7.43
CA LEU A 338 19.74 11.89 8.20
C LEU A 338 18.25 12.25 8.34
N LEU A 339 17.94 13.52 8.66
CA LEU A 339 16.54 14.00 8.71
C LEU A 339 15.81 13.81 7.37
N SER A 340 16.49 14.09 6.25
CA SER A 340 15.96 13.89 4.89
C SER A 340 15.72 12.39 4.59
N SER A 341 16.61 11.51 5.07
CA SER A 341 16.42 10.06 4.99
C SER A 341 15.18 9.63 5.80
N TYR A 342 14.99 10.15 7.02
CA TYR A 342 13.80 9.89 7.83
C TYR A 342 12.50 10.32 7.12
N GLN A 343 12.46 11.51 6.51
CA GLN A 343 11.31 11.99 5.75
C GLN A 343 11.02 11.10 4.53
N SER A 344 12.03 10.86 3.69
CA SER A 344 11.85 10.08 2.46
C SER A 344 11.40 8.65 2.72
N GLN A 345 12.02 7.96 3.69
CA GLN A 345 11.66 6.59 4.03
C GLN A 345 10.27 6.49 4.68
N THR A 346 9.92 7.44 5.56
CA THR A 346 8.57 7.52 6.16
C THR A 346 7.50 7.71 5.09
N LYS A 347 7.76 8.59 4.12
CA LYS A 347 6.85 8.82 2.99
C LYS A 347 6.65 7.56 2.15
N LEU A 348 7.73 6.89 1.76
CA LEU A 348 7.66 5.66 0.97
C LEU A 348 6.83 4.56 1.66
N VAL A 349 7.02 4.39 2.95
CA VAL A 349 6.28 3.39 3.75
C VAL A 349 4.81 3.78 3.89
N SER A 350 4.51 5.06 4.15
CA SER A 350 3.14 5.57 4.18
C SER A 350 2.42 5.36 2.84
N ASP A 351 3.10 5.65 1.73
CA ASP A 351 2.55 5.48 0.39
C ASP A 351 2.29 4.00 0.06
N PHE A 352 3.19 3.11 0.48
CA PHE A 352 3.02 1.66 0.36
C PHE A 352 1.82 1.17 1.17
N VAL A 353 1.71 1.57 2.45
CA VAL A 353 0.60 1.18 3.32
C VAL A 353 -0.74 1.70 2.77
N SER A 354 -0.73 2.90 2.18
CA SER A 354 -1.92 3.49 1.54
C SER A 354 -2.42 2.68 0.33
N ASP A 355 -1.56 1.93 -0.36
CA ASP A 355 -2.00 1.05 -1.46
C ASP A 355 -2.58 -0.28 -0.95
N GLU A 356 -2.10 -0.76 0.20
CA GLU A 356 -2.48 -2.06 0.77
C GLU A 356 -3.84 -2.04 1.50
N ILE A 357 -4.39 -0.87 1.84
CA ILE A 357 -5.74 -0.76 2.43
C ILE A 357 -6.87 -1.09 1.44
N HIS A 358 -6.58 -1.18 0.14
CA HIS A 358 -7.55 -1.48 -0.93
C HIS A 358 -8.82 -0.60 -0.88
N ALA A 359 -8.68 0.65 -0.42
CA ALA A 359 -9.76 1.63 -0.41
C ALA A 359 -10.03 2.19 -1.83
N SER A 360 -11.05 3.04 -1.96
CA SER A 360 -11.27 3.74 -3.24
C SER A 360 -10.07 4.63 -3.59
N SER A 361 -9.75 4.75 -4.88
CA SER A 361 -8.60 5.55 -5.34
C SER A 361 -8.61 6.98 -4.78
N ARG A 362 -9.80 7.58 -4.63
CA ARG A 362 -9.99 8.91 -4.04
C ARG A 362 -9.60 8.96 -2.56
N VAL A 363 -9.95 7.93 -1.78
CA VAL A 363 -9.57 7.83 -0.36
C VAL A 363 -8.08 7.59 -0.22
N VAL A 364 -7.49 6.73 -1.06
CA VAL A 364 -6.03 6.50 -1.07
C VAL A 364 -5.28 7.79 -1.39
N GLN A 365 -5.69 8.54 -2.41
CA GLN A 365 -5.09 9.83 -2.75
C GLN A 365 -5.23 10.86 -1.62
N PHE A 366 -6.40 10.90 -0.97
CA PHE A 366 -6.62 11.77 0.17
C PHE A 366 -5.65 11.44 1.32
N ILE A 367 -5.55 10.16 1.72
CA ILE A 367 -4.64 9.72 2.77
C ILE A 367 -3.19 10.07 2.41
N ARG A 368 -2.77 9.86 1.16
CA ARG A 368 -1.43 10.25 0.68
C ARG A 368 -1.17 11.74 0.77
N SER A 369 -2.12 12.58 0.33
CA SER A 369 -1.97 14.03 0.45
C SER A 369 -1.88 14.48 1.90
N THR A 370 -2.74 13.96 2.77
CA THR A 370 -2.72 14.28 4.19
C THR A 370 -1.43 13.81 4.86
N ALA A 371 -0.95 12.60 4.52
CA ALA A 371 0.32 12.08 5.01
C ALA A 371 1.50 12.94 4.58
N ALA A 372 1.54 13.40 3.33
CA ALA A 372 2.59 14.31 2.86
C ALA A 372 2.56 15.64 3.64
N ASP A 373 1.38 16.26 3.77
CA ASP A 373 1.22 17.53 4.48
C ASP A 373 1.59 17.43 5.97
N VAL A 374 1.17 16.34 6.63
CA VAL A 374 1.51 16.08 8.04
C VAL A 374 3.01 15.85 8.19
N LEU A 375 3.61 15.04 7.31
CA LEU A 375 5.04 14.74 7.37
C LEU A 375 5.88 16.00 7.18
N ASP A 376 5.51 16.88 6.25
CA ASP A 376 6.23 18.14 6.01
C ASP A 376 6.18 19.06 7.24
N ARG A 377 5.03 19.17 7.91
CA ARG A 377 4.91 19.94 9.17
C ARG A 377 5.74 19.35 10.31
N VAL A 378 5.70 18.02 10.44
CA VAL A 378 6.43 17.29 11.48
C VAL A 378 7.95 17.43 11.27
N VAL A 379 8.42 17.30 10.03
CA VAL A 379 9.83 17.45 9.66
C VAL A 379 10.31 18.89 9.84
N ALA A 380 9.50 19.89 9.49
CA ALA A 380 9.83 21.29 9.75
C ALA A 380 10.03 21.56 11.25
N THR A 381 9.18 20.98 12.10
CA THR A 381 9.32 21.06 13.56
C THR A 381 10.57 20.33 14.06
N ALA A 382 10.85 19.15 13.52
CA ALA A 382 12.04 18.37 13.87
C ALA A 382 13.34 19.10 13.50
N SER A 383 13.37 19.78 12.35
CA SER A 383 14.51 20.59 11.89
C SER A 383 14.83 21.72 12.87
N GLN A 384 13.82 22.45 13.35
CA GLN A 384 14.01 23.53 14.33
C GLN A 384 14.56 23.01 15.67
N GLU A 385 14.06 21.86 16.14
CA GLU A 385 14.55 21.25 17.37
C GLU A 385 16.00 20.75 17.22
N ILE A 386 16.35 20.20 16.05
CA ILE A 386 17.72 19.77 15.75
C ILE A 386 18.69 20.96 15.71
N GLU A 387 18.31 22.08 15.10
CA GLU A 387 19.10 23.32 15.15
C GLU A 387 19.29 23.80 16.60
N THR A 388 18.26 23.67 17.43
CA THR A 388 18.36 23.97 18.86
C THR A 388 19.34 23.03 19.59
N LEU A 389 19.39 21.75 19.23
CA LEU A 389 20.37 20.80 19.78
C LEU A 389 21.80 21.10 19.32
N LEU A 390 21.99 21.43 18.05
CA LEU A 390 23.30 21.82 17.52
C LEU A 390 23.84 23.09 18.20
N THR A 391 22.99 24.12 18.33
CA THR A 391 23.36 25.35 19.05
C THR A 391 23.58 25.14 20.54
N ALA A 392 22.93 24.16 21.17
CA ALA A 392 23.22 23.77 22.54
C ALA A 392 24.59 23.09 22.68
N GLU A 393 25.03 22.32 21.68
CA GLU A 393 26.36 21.69 21.64
C GLU A 393 27.50 22.70 21.45
N ASP A 394 27.26 23.88 20.85
CA ASP A 394 28.26 24.96 20.69
C ASP A 394 28.93 25.44 21.99
N ARG A 395 28.36 25.08 23.15
CA ARG A 395 28.92 25.36 24.46
C ARG A 395 29.28 24.05 25.17
N PRO A 396 30.55 23.62 25.11
CA PRO A 396 31.02 22.40 25.75
C PRO A 396 30.69 22.34 27.25
N TYR A 397 29.97 21.31 27.65
CA TYR A 397 29.66 21.05 29.05
C TYR A 397 29.46 19.54 29.28
N THR A 398 30.07 19.04 30.35
CA THR A 398 29.87 17.68 30.81
C THR A 398 30.12 17.58 32.32
N GLN A 399 29.46 16.62 32.96
CA GLN A 399 29.74 16.16 34.33
C GLN A 399 30.18 14.69 34.31
N ASP A 400 30.48 14.15 33.14
CA ASP A 400 30.91 12.78 32.96
C ASP A 400 32.33 12.60 33.51
N GLU A 401 32.48 11.67 34.44
CA GLU A 401 33.78 11.35 35.05
C GLU A 401 34.78 10.82 34.03
N ARG A 402 34.31 10.22 32.93
CA ARG A 402 35.16 9.67 31.86
C ARG A 402 36.06 10.73 31.24
N LEU A 403 35.59 11.97 31.10
CA LEU A 403 36.42 13.06 30.58
C LEU A 403 37.72 13.22 31.37
N PHE A 404 37.64 13.16 32.69
CA PHE A 404 38.81 13.34 33.56
C PHE A 404 39.77 12.15 33.45
N GLN A 405 39.22 10.93 33.38
CA GLN A 405 39.99 9.71 33.19
C GLN A 405 40.72 9.70 31.85
N ASP A 406 40.01 10.03 30.77
CA ASP A 406 40.55 10.07 29.41
C ASP A 406 41.61 11.16 29.28
N LEU A 407 41.37 12.35 29.87
CA LEU A 407 42.35 13.44 29.90
C LEU A 407 43.65 13.02 30.59
N ASP A 408 43.56 12.41 31.78
CA ASP A 408 44.74 11.97 32.54
C ASP A 408 45.48 10.83 31.83
N GLN A 409 44.73 9.91 31.20
CA GLN A 409 45.30 8.83 30.40
C GLN A 409 46.05 9.37 29.18
N GLN A 410 45.47 10.30 28.43
CA GLN A 410 46.08 10.91 27.25
C GLN A 410 47.32 11.73 27.62
N ARG A 411 47.28 12.47 28.75
CA ARG A 411 48.47 13.15 29.30
C ARG A 411 49.60 12.18 29.62
N LEU A 412 49.27 11.05 30.26
CA LEU A 412 50.25 10.03 30.60
C LEU A 412 50.84 9.37 29.34
N GLN A 413 50.01 9.07 28.34
CA GLN A 413 50.45 8.51 27.05
C GLN A 413 51.41 9.45 26.33
N ALA A 414 51.05 10.74 26.20
CA ALA A 414 51.92 11.74 25.58
C ALA A 414 53.29 11.84 26.30
N LEU A 415 53.29 11.81 27.64
CA LEU A 415 54.53 11.81 28.42
C LEU A 415 55.34 10.53 28.19
N GLN A 416 54.69 9.36 28.17
CA GLN A 416 55.34 8.08 27.91
C GLN A 416 55.99 8.03 26.53
N GLU A 417 55.33 8.54 25.49
CA GLU A 417 55.87 8.61 24.13
C GLU A 417 57.10 9.52 24.06
N GLN A 418 57.05 10.70 24.68
CA GLN A 418 58.20 11.61 24.77
C GLN A 418 59.40 10.95 25.47
N VAL A 419 59.16 10.23 26.57
CA VAL A 419 60.22 9.51 27.28
C VAL A 419 60.77 8.36 26.44
N LYS A 420 59.92 7.59 25.76
CA LYS A 420 60.35 6.50 24.87
C LYS A 420 61.18 7.01 23.68
N ALA A 421 60.82 8.14 23.10
CA ALA A 421 61.56 8.75 21.99
C ALA A 421 62.89 9.36 22.43
N GLY A 422 62.95 9.93 23.64
CA GLY A 422 64.13 10.64 24.15
C GLY A 422 65.18 9.75 24.82
N VAL A 423 64.82 8.55 25.27
CA VAL A 423 65.72 7.68 26.03
C VAL A 423 66.33 6.61 25.12
N PRO A 424 67.65 6.62 24.89
CA PRO A 424 68.32 5.60 24.11
C PRO A 424 68.25 4.26 24.85
N VAL A 425 67.70 3.24 24.18
CA VAL A 425 67.57 1.88 24.70
C VAL A 425 68.79 1.09 24.23
N ASP A 426 69.52 0.48 25.17
CA ASP A 426 70.63 -0.41 24.81
C ASP A 426 70.11 -1.72 24.17
N SER A 427 71.00 -2.45 23.50
CA SER A 427 70.76 -3.75 22.86
C SER A 427 70.10 -4.82 23.77
N ASP A 428 70.24 -4.70 25.09
CA ASP A 428 69.60 -5.55 26.11
C ASP A 428 68.29 -4.99 26.69
N GLY A 429 67.78 -3.86 26.18
CA GLY A 429 66.55 -3.22 26.68
C GLY A 429 66.72 -2.42 27.97
N LYS A 430 67.95 -2.13 28.40
CA LYS A 430 68.26 -1.36 29.61
C LYS A 430 68.37 0.13 29.30
N VAL A 431 67.94 0.96 30.25
CA VAL A 431 67.99 2.42 30.16
C VAL A 431 68.64 3.02 31.40
N LEU A 432 69.49 4.02 31.21
CA LEU A 432 70.18 4.74 32.28
C LEU A 432 69.20 5.70 32.97
N LEU A 433 69.02 5.56 34.29
CA LEU A 433 68.12 6.44 35.07
C LEU A 433 68.49 7.93 34.95
N THR A 434 69.79 8.23 34.85
CA THR A 434 70.30 9.59 34.64
C THR A 434 69.83 10.18 33.31
N GLU A 435 69.67 9.34 32.30
CA GLU A 435 69.25 9.74 30.96
C GLU A 435 67.72 9.93 30.90
N VAL A 436 66.97 9.06 31.58
CA VAL A 436 65.52 9.24 31.82
C VAL A 436 65.22 10.52 32.61
N MET A 437 65.99 10.81 33.66
CA MET A 437 65.81 12.05 34.43
C MET A 437 66.18 13.29 33.60
N LYS A 438 67.21 13.19 32.74
CA LYS A 438 67.61 14.27 31.84
C LYS A 438 66.56 14.52 30.75
N THR A 439 65.94 13.49 30.20
CA THR A 439 64.86 13.64 29.21
C THR A 439 63.59 14.21 29.83
N LEU A 440 63.24 13.81 31.06
CA LEU A 440 62.13 14.40 31.81
C LEU A 440 62.37 15.90 32.13
N GLN A 441 63.62 16.28 32.45
CA GLN A 441 63.97 17.69 32.65
C GLN A 441 63.99 18.49 31.34
N ALA A 442 64.40 17.88 30.23
CA ALA A 442 64.39 18.51 28.91
C ALA A 442 62.99 18.57 28.27
N ALA A 443 62.04 17.75 28.74
CA ALA A 443 60.65 17.74 28.30
C ALA A 443 59.84 18.96 28.76
N THR A 444 60.47 19.96 29.40
CA THR A 444 59.82 21.26 29.65
C THR A 444 59.59 21.98 28.32
N LEU A 445 58.41 21.78 27.74
CA LEU A 445 57.93 22.49 26.57
C LEU A 445 57.90 24.01 26.81
N SER A 446 57.97 24.79 25.73
CA SER A 446 57.65 26.22 25.79
C SER A 446 56.22 26.41 26.31
N THR A 447 55.95 27.56 26.94
CA THR A 447 54.61 27.85 27.49
C THR A 447 53.52 27.74 26.42
N GLU A 448 53.81 28.15 25.18
CA GLU A 448 52.88 28.09 24.06
C GLU A 448 52.68 26.66 23.53
N ASP A 449 53.76 25.88 23.36
CA ASP A 449 53.67 24.48 22.91
C ASP A 449 52.93 23.60 23.92
N ARG A 450 53.10 23.90 25.21
CA ARG A 450 52.39 23.22 26.30
C ARG A 450 50.89 23.51 26.25
N GLU A 451 50.50 24.77 26.09
CA GLU A 451 49.08 25.14 25.99
C GLU A 451 48.41 24.48 24.78
N VAL A 452 49.08 24.45 23.64
CA VAL A 452 48.56 23.81 22.43
C VAL A 452 48.32 22.31 22.66
N LEU A 453 49.29 21.62 23.29
CA LEU A 453 49.17 20.20 23.59
C LEU A 453 48.03 19.93 24.59
N GLU A 454 47.94 20.71 25.67
CA GLU A 454 46.84 20.59 26.64
C GLU A 454 45.47 20.83 25.98
N MET A 455 45.38 21.79 25.05
CA MET A 455 44.14 22.06 24.31
C MET A 455 43.76 20.90 23.38
N GLN A 456 44.72 20.31 22.67
CA GLN A 456 44.49 19.15 21.80
C GLN A 456 44.02 17.93 22.60
N VAL A 457 44.70 17.65 23.71
CA VAL A 457 44.37 16.54 24.61
C VAL A 457 42.98 16.72 25.21
N ALA A 458 42.66 17.94 25.69
CA ALA A 458 41.33 18.26 26.20
C ALA A 458 40.24 18.16 25.13
N LEU A 459 40.53 18.58 23.89
CA LEU A 459 39.58 18.49 22.77
C LEU A 459 39.31 17.03 22.40
N HIS A 460 40.35 16.20 22.34
CA HIS A 460 40.22 14.77 22.07
C HIS A 460 39.36 14.08 23.13
N ALA A 461 39.71 14.26 24.41
CA ALA A 461 38.98 13.67 25.53
C ALA A 461 37.52 14.16 25.61
N TYR A 462 37.24 15.42 25.27
CA TYR A 462 35.87 15.92 25.21
C TYR A 462 35.09 15.35 24.02
N LEU A 463 35.72 15.23 22.84
CA LEU A 463 35.10 14.62 21.67
C LEU A 463 34.77 13.13 21.91
N ASP A 464 35.58 12.40 22.66
CA ASP A 464 35.31 11.02 23.07
C ASP A 464 34.01 10.87 23.88
N VAL A 465 33.63 11.90 24.63
CA VAL A 465 32.38 11.93 25.39
C VAL A 465 31.23 12.52 24.57
N ALA A 466 31.47 13.61 23.84
CA ALA A 466 30.45 14.35 23.12
C ALA A 466 29.94 13.64 21.87
N VAL A 467 30.82 12.99 21.10
CA VAL A 467 30.45 12.30 19.85
C VAL A 467 29.45 11.16 20.09
N PRO A 468 29.71 10.19 21.00
CA PRO A 468 28.73 9.14 21.28
C PRO A 468 27.40 9.70 21.79
N ARG A 469 27.45 10.74 22.66
CA ARG A 469 26.24 11.43 23.15
C ARG A 469 25.41 11.99 21.99
N PHE A 470 26.05 12.69 21.07
CA PHE A 470 25.38 13.33 19.93
C PHE A 470 24.84 12.29 18.93
N VAL A 471 25.64 11.27 18.62
CA VAL A 471 25.29 10.18 17.72
C VAL A 471 24.06 9.42 18.22
N ASP A 472 23.90 9.22 19.53
CA ASP A 472 22.71 8.58 20.10
C ASP A 472 21.52 9.55 20.24
N ALA A 473 21.79 10.80 20.61
CA ALA A 473 20.74 11.78 20.88
C ALA A 473 19.93 12.13 19.62
N ILE A 474 20.59 12.31 18.47
CA ILE A 474 19.91 12.73 17.23
C ILE A 474 18.90 11.68 16.74
N PRO A 475 19.26 10.40 16.51
CA PRO A 475 18.30 9.37 16.13
C PRO A 475 17.20 9.16 17.17
N MET A 476 17.52 9.24 18.47
CA MET A 476 16.53 9.15 19.53
C MET A 476 15.47 10.27 19.39
N ARG A 477 15.91 11.51 19.15
CA ARG A 477 15.02 12.65 18.94
C ARG A 477 14.24 12.54 17.64
N LEU A 478 14.87 12.13 16.53
CA LEU A 478 14.20 11.92 15.25
C LEU A 478 13.09 10.87 15.34
N ASN A 479 13.31 9.80 16.10
CA ASN A 479 12.30 8.77 16.32
C ASN A 479 11.03 9.32 16.99
N ASP A 480 11.20 10.16 18.01
CA ASP A 480 10.06 10.76 18.71
C ASP A 480 9.44 11.90 17.92
N LEU A 481 10.26 12.79 17.35
CA LEU A 481 9.82 14.00 16.66
C LEU A 481 9.28 13.73 15.27
N VAL A 482 9.76 12.72 14.56
CA VAL A 482 9.29 12.38 13.20
C VAL A 482 8.33 11.20 13.27
N LEU A 483 8.79 10.02 13.67
CA LEU A 483 7.99 8.80 13.52
C LEU A 483 6.77 8.78 14.46
N ARG A 484 6.97 8.98 15.77
CA ARG A 484 5.86 8.96 16.74
C ARG A 484 4.90 10.11 16.51
N LYS A 485 5.41 11.35 16.38
CA LYS A 485 4.55 12.52 16.11
C LYS A 485 3.78 12.38 14.81
N PHE A 486 4.37 11.84 13.75
CA PHE A 486 3.65 11.59 12.49
C PHE A 486 2.41 10.71 12.69
N VAL A 487 2.53 9.60 13.42
CA VAL A 487 1.38 8.71 13.71
C VAL A 487 0.30 9.44 14.51
N VAL A 488 0.68 10.23 15.52
CA VAL A 488 -0.26 10.99 16.36
C VAL A 488 -1.00 12.05 15.53
N GLU A 489 -0.29 12.84 14.74
CA GLU A 489 -0.88 13.87 13.89
C GLU A 489 -1.77 13.26 12.79
N MET A 490 -1.35 12.16 12.17
CA MET A 490 -2.19 11.42 11.22
C MET A 490 -3.47 10.90 11.87
N THR A 491 -3.38 10.39 13.11
CA THR A 491 -4.54 9.94 13.87
C THR A 491 -5.52 11.09 14.10
N ASN A 492 -5.02 12.28 14.44
CA ASN A 492 -5.84 13.46 14.66
C ASN A 492 -6.53 13.94 13.37
N GLU A 493 -5.79 13.99 12.25
CA GLU A 493 -6.32 14.43 10.95
C GLU A 493 -7.39 13.47 10.41
N LEU A 494 -7.15 12.17 10.49
CA LEU A 494 -8.09 11.16 9.99
C LEU A 494 -9.37 11.10 10.85
N ASN A 495 -9.25 11.22 12.17
CA ASN A 495 -10.41 11.22 13.06
C ASN A 495 -11.17 12.56 13.07
N GLY A 496 -10.48 13.67 12.75
CA GLY A 496 -11.02 15.03 12.74
C GLY A 496 -11.85 15.39 11.50
N LEU A 497 -12.09 14.46 10.58
CA LEU A 497 -12.84 14.73 9.35
C LEU A 497 -14.32 15.05 9.64
N THR A 498 -14.80 16.11 9.00
CA THR A 498 -16.22 16.49 9.02
C THR A 498 -17.04 15.59 8.09
N ASP A 499 -18.30 15.38 8.45
CA ASP A 499 -19.22 14.52 7.67
C ASP A 499 -19.38 15.04 6.22
N ASP A 500 -19.31 16.35 5.99
CA ASP A 500 -19.36 16.96 4.65
C ASP A 500 -18.16 16.58 3.76
N LYS A 501 -16.94 16.58 4.34
CA LYS A 501 -15.73 16.17 3.61
C LYS A 501 -15.79 14.68 3.32
N LEU A 502 -16.23 13.90 4.30
CA LEU A 502 -16.38 12.46 4.20
C LEU A 502 -17.39 12.08 3.10
N ALA A 503 -18.52 12.77 3.03
CA ALA A 503 -19.53 12.55 2.00
C ALA A 503 -18.99 12.79 0.59
N ARG A 504 -18.10 13.78 0.40
CA ARG A 504 -17.44 14.03 -0.89
C ARG A 504 -16.39 12.95 -1.24
N LEU A 505 -15.69 12.41 -0.25
CA LEU A 505 -14.66 11.39 -0.42
C LEU A 505 -15.26 10.00 -0.72
N MET A 506 -16.40 9.70 -0.09
CA MET A 506 -17.03 8.36 -0.06
C MET A 506 -18.13 8.17 -1.11
N GLN A 507 -18.17 8.98 -2.16
CA GLN A 507 -19.12 8.79 -3.26
C GLN A 507 -18.79 7.50 -4.03
N ASP A 508 -19.72 6.53 -3.99
CA ASP A 508 -19.67 5.36 -4.86
C ASP A 508 -19.78 5.82 -6.33
N PRO A 509 -19.07 5.17 -7.26
CA PRO A 509 -19.19 5.50 -8.68
C PRO A 509 -20.60 5.17 -9.20
N GLU A 510 -21.08 5.93 -10.18
CA GLU A 510 -22.46 5.85 -10.68
C GLU A 510 -22.87 4.43 -11.12
N HIS A 511 -21.96 3.68 -11.75
CA HIS A 511 -22.22 2.30 -12.17
C HIS A 511 -22.53 1.38 -10.98
N LYS A 512 -21.80 1.55 -9.86
CA LYS A 512 -21.96 0.72 -8.65
C LYS A 512 -23.26 1.06 -7.93
N ILE A 513 -23.66 2.33 -7.96
CA ILE A 513 -24.96 2.78 -7.44
C ILE A 513 -26.09 2.17 -8.29
N ALA A 514 -25.99 2.27 -9.61
CA ALA A 514 -26.99 1.73 -10.55
C ALA A 514 -27.11 0.20 -10.43
N GLU A 515 -25.99 -0.51 -10.37
CA GLU A 515 -25.96 -1.97 -10.20
C GLU A 515 -26.57 -2.39 -8.86
N ARG A 516 -26.22 -1.70 -7.76
CA ARG A 516 -26.84 -1.95 -6.45
C ARG A 516 -28.35 -1.70 -6.47
N GLN A 517 -28.81 -0.66 -7.16
CA GLN A 517 -30.23 -0.36 -7.29
C GLN A 517 -30.96 -1.43 -8.10
N GLN A 518 -30.39 -1.85 -9.25
CA GLN A 518 -30.94 -2.92 -10.07
C GLN A 518 -31.07 -4.24 -9.29
N LEU A 519 -30.04 -4.63 -8.53
CA LEU A 519 -30.09 -5.84 -7.70
C LEU A 519 -31.12 -5.73 -6.57
N LYS A 520 -31.28 -4.55 -5.96
CA LYS A 520 -32.33 -4.30 -4.95
C LYS A 520 -33.73 -4.46 -5.55
N GLU A 521 -33.96 -3.90 -6.74
CA GLU A 521 -35.24 -3.99 -7.47
C GLU A 521 -35.55 -5.44 -7.88
N GLU A 522 -34.55 -6.16 -8.40
CA GLU A 522 -34.68 -7.58 -8.75
C GLU A 522 -35.02 -8.43 -7.52
N LEU A 523 -34.34 -8.21 -6.40
CA LEU A 523 -34.60 -8.94 -5.16
C LEU A 523 -36.01 -8.64 -4.63
N ALA A 524 -36.44 -7.38 -4.66
CA ALA A 524 -37.80 -6.99 -4.28
C ALA A 524 -38.86 -7.65 -5.16
N CYS A 525 -38.63 -7.71 -6.48
CA CYS A 525 -39.50 -8.39 -7.43
C CYS A 525 -39.59 -9.90 -7.15
N LEU A 526 -38.45 -10.57 -6.96
CA LEU A 526 -38.39 -12.00 -6.63
C LEU A 526 -39.05 -12.31 -5.28
N ALA A 527 -38.87 -11.45 -4.27
CA ALA A 527 -39.53 -11.59 -2.97
C ALA A 527 -41.05 -11.43 -3.07
N SER A 528 -41.53 -10.48 -3.89
CA SER A 528 -42.96 -10.32 -4.17
C SER A 528 -43.52 -11.55 -4.88
N ALA A 529 -42.84 -12.04 -5.93
CA ALA A 529 -43.25 -13.22 -6.68
C ALA A 529 -43.30 -14.46 -5.78
N ARG A 530 -42.34 -14.64 -4.88
CA ARG A 530 -42.35 -15.74 -3.90
C ARG A 530 -43.55 -15.64 -2.98
N LYS A 531 -43.85 -14.45 -2.44
CA LYS A 531 -44.99 -14.23 -1.54
C LYS A 531 -46.32 -14.50 -2.24
N GLU A 532 -46.47 -14.11 -3.50
CA GLU A 532 -47.66 -14.42 -4.29
C GLU A 532 -47.84 -15.93 -4.51
N ILE A 533 -46.75 -16.66 -4.80
CA ILE A 533 -46.81 -18.12 -4.95
C ILE A 533 -47.18 -18.80 -3.62
N GLU A 534 -46.65 -18.33 -2.50
CA GLU A 534 -46.99 -18.83 -1.15
C GLU A 534 -48.46 -18.58 -0.75
N LEU A 535 -49.12 -17.56 -1.32
CA LEU A 535 -50.54 -17.30 -1.10
C LEU A 535 -51.47 -18.18 -1.96
N VAL A 536 -50.96 -18.72 -3.07
CA VAL A 536 -51.71 -19.53 -4.04
C VAL A 536 -51.54 -21.04 -3.77
N CYS A 537 -50.43 -21.44 -3.13
CA CYS A 537 -50.21 -22.79 -2.62
C CYS A 537 -50.95 -23.02 -1.31
#